data_AF-A0A6V7XHN3-F1
#
_entry.id   AF-A0A6V7XHN3-F1
#
_cell.length_a   1.000
_cell.length_b   1.000
_cell.length_c   1.000
_cell.angle_alpha   90.00
_cell.angle_beta   90.00
_cell.angle_gamma   90.00
#
_symmetry.space_group_name_H-M   'P 1'
#
loop_
_entity.id
_entity.type
_entity.pdbx_description
1 polymer ?
#
loop_
_entity_poly.entity_id
_entity_poly.type
_entity_poly.pdbx_seq_one_letter_code
_entity_poly.pdbx_strand_id
1 'polypeptide(L)'
;MGAFYSRPEIRGPNPHTRSGEPPPKLNVLKEKDRPAHRVYDPMSLELHMGDERVRTAGLTPAERDWRQKFLKTEQLHPDEPIHVDAVHRQMNPVRVIYRMPWDYLYKHFLRPTFGAYRATIIRAYVPRVMILWTVALCGHYYWKYELKVDILDYLFLHSDVGTSSWCCTFLHVARL
;
A
#
# COMPACT_ATOMS: atom_id res chain seq x y z
N MET A 1 -3.08 24.98 -34.26
CA MET A 1 -4.21 24.27 -34.91
C MET A 1 -4.00 22.78 -34.66
N GLY A 2 -4.61 22.21 -33.62
CA GLY A 2 -4.48 20.78 -33.34
C GLY A 2 -5.16 19.96 -34.43
N ALA A 3 -4.55 18.86 -34.86
CA ALA A 3 -5.17 17.98 -35.85
C ALA A 3 -6.46 17.40 -35.25
N PHE A 4 -7.61 17.91 -35.71
CA PHE A 4 -8.90 17.30 -35.39
C PHE A 4 -8.89 15.90 -36.00
N TYR A 5 -9.03 14.90 -35.14
CA TYR A 5 -9.07 13.51 -35.57
C TYR A 5 -10.32 13.29 -36.44
N SER A 6 -10.13 13.05 -37.74
CA SER A 6 -11.19 12.59 -38.64
C SER A 6 -11.18 11.06 -38.70
N ARG A 7 -12.36 10.45 -38.57
CA ARG A 7 -12.50 8.99 -38.68
C ARG A 7 -12.18 8.58 -40.13
N PRO A 8 -11.28 7.61 -40.35
CA PRO A 8 -11.04 7.08 -41.70
C PRO A 8 -12.25 6.29 -42.20
N GLU A 9 -12.45 6.30 -43.50
CA GLU A 9 -13.48 5.50 -44.18
C GLU A 9 -13.26 3.99 -43.94
N ILE A 10 -14.35 3.24 -43.82
CA ILE A 10 -14.30 1.79 -43.62
C ILE A 10 -14.04 1.13 -44.98
N ARG A 11 -12.92 0.44 -45.10
CA ARG A 11 -12.41 -0.18 -46.34
C ARG A 11 -12.62 -1.70 -46.39
N GLY A 12 -13.05 -2.35 -45.31
CA GLY A 12 -13.23 -3.80 -45.30
C GLY A 12 -14.22 -4.34 -44.26
N PRO A 13 -14.45 -5.67 -44.25
CA PRO A 13 -15.50 -6.31 -43.46
C PRO A 13 -15.07 -6.71 -42.03
N ASN A 14 -13.83 -6.46 -41.62
CA ASN A 14 -13.34 -6.91 -40.32
C ASN A 14 -13.94 -6.06 -39.17
N PRO A 15 -14.68 -6.66 -38.22
CA PRO A 15 -15.32 -5.91 -37.14
C PRO A 15 -14.34 -5.39 -36.09
N HIS A 16 -13.11 -5.90 -36.05
CA HIS A 16 -12.13 -5.60 -35.01
C HIS A 16 -11.18 -4.43 -35.34
N THR A 17 -11.16 -3.96 -36.59
CA THR A 17 -10.27 -2.88 -37.02
C THR A 17 -11.09 -1.64 -37.38
N ARG A 18 -10.57 -0.47 -37.02
CA ARG A 18 -11.25 0.81 -37.26
C ARG A 18 -11.45 1.13 -38.75
N SER A 19 -10.53 0.66 -39.60
CA SER A 19 -10.60 0.75 -41.06
C SER A 19 -11.32 -0.43 -41.71
N GLY A 20 -11.73 -1.47 -40.96
CA GLY A 20 -12.33 -2.68 -41.52
C GLY A 20 -11.37 -3.58 -42.31
N GLU A 21 -10.12 -3.16 -42.52
CA GLU A 21 -9.09 -4.00 -43.15
C GLU A 21 -8.65 -5.09 -42.16
N PRO A 22 -8.37 -6.33 -42.60
CA PRO A 22 -7.76 -7.31 -41.72
C PRO A 22 -6.43 -6.77 -41.19
N PRO A 23 -6.09 -6.98 -39.91
CA PRO A 23 -4.78 -6.57 -39.39
C PRO A 23 -3.69 -7.17 -40.29
N PRO A 24 -2.60 -6.42 -40.57
CA PRO A 24 -1.50 -6.95 -41.35
C PRO A 24 -1.04 -8.26 -40.71
N LYS A 25 -0.87 -9.30 -41.54
CA LYS A 25 -0.41 -10.60 -41.04
C LYS A 25 0.91 -10.40 -40.32
N LEU A 26 0.94 -10.69 -39.02
CA LEU A 26 2.16 -10.67 -38.25
C LEU A 26 3.10 -11.70 -38.88
N ASN A 27 4.33 -11.27 -39.23
CA ASN A 27 5.37 -12.21 -39.58
C ASN A 27 5.61 -13.09 -38.35
N VAL A 28 5.37 -14.39 -38.46
CA VAL A 28 5.71 -15.33 -37.40
C VAL A 28 7.23 -15.27 -37.26
N LEU A 29 7.69 -14.61 -36.19
CA LEU A 29 9.12 -14.51 -35.90
C LEU A 29 9.67 -15.92 -35.79
N LYS A 30 10.70 -16.24 -36.57
CA LYS A 30 11.39 -17.52 -36.43
C LYS A 30 12.05 -17.50 -35.06
N GLU A 31 12.20 -18.67 -34.44
CA GLU A 31 12.79 -18.78 -33.10
C GLU A 31 14.14 -18.07 -32.98
N LYS A 32 14.94 -18.09 -34.06
CA LYS A 32 16.22 -17.40 -34.19
C LYS A 32 16.16 -15.86 -34.14
N ASP A 33 15.00 -15.27 -34.45
CA ASP A 33 14.79 -13.81 -34.50
C ASP A 33 14.31 -13.27 -33.15
N ARG A 34 14.10 -14.15 -32.15
CA ARG A 34 13.72 -13.74 -30.79
C ARG A 34 14.95 -13.19 -30.07
N PRO A 35 14.93 -11.94 -29.55
CA PRO A 35 16.02 -11.44 -28.74
C PRO A 35 16.16 -12.28 -27.48
N ALA A 36 17.39 -12.72 -27.18
CA ALA A 36 17.69 -13.54 -26.01
C ALA A 36 17.57 -12.71 -24.73
N HIS A 37 16.34 -12.58 -24.22
CA HIS A 37 16.06 -12.01 -22.91
C HIS A 37 15.32 -13.06 -22.06
N ARG A 38 15.56 -13.06 -20.75
CA ARG A 38 14.81 -13.92 -19.82
C ARG A 38 13.35 -13.44 -19.81
N VAL A 39 12.42 -14.41 -19.83
CA VAL A 39 10.97 -14.24 -20.03
C VAL A 39 10.29 -13.26 -19.04
N TYR A 40 10.94 -12.90 -17.93
CA TYR A 40 10.37 -12.08 -16.85
C TYR A 40 11.19 -10.87 -16.45
N ASP A 41 12.21 -10.48 -17.21
CA ASP A 41 12.91 -9.23 -16.93
C ASP A 41 12.22 -8.09 -17.68
N PRO A 42 11.68 -7.05 -17.01
CA PRO A 42 11.36 -5.83 -17.73
C PRO A 42 12.63 -5.41 -18.46
N MET A 43 12.51 -5.09 -19.75
CA MET A 43 13.66 -4.67 -20.54
C MET A 43 14.31 -3.48 -19.83
N SER A 44 15.50 -3.69 -19.26
CA SER A 44 16.13 -2.65 -18.42
C SER A 44 16.35 -1.40 -19.26
N LEU A 45 16.18 -0.23 -18.64
CA LEU A 45 16.39 1.05 -19.34
C LEU A 45 17.81 1.14 -19.90
N GLU A 46 18.76 0.44 -19.29
CA GLU A 46 20.20 0.45 -19.60
C GLU A 46 20.62 -0.63 -20.62
N LEU A 47 19.76 -1.62 -20.93
CA LEU A 47 20.00 -2.69 -21.91
C LEU A 47 21.41 -3.30 -21.80
N HIS A 48 22.02 -3.73 -22.91
CA HIS A 48 23.44 -4.14 -22.99
C HIS A 48 24.43 -2.95 -22.94
N MET A 49 23.94 -1.72 -22.72
CA MET A 49 24.79 -0.52 -22.55
C MET A 49 25.21 -0.30 -21.09
N GLY A 50 24.66 -1.10 -20.15
CA GLY A 50 25.23 -1.23 -18.80
C GLY A 50 26.67 -1.77 -18.81
N ASP A 51 27.06 -2.51 -19.86
CA ASP A 51 28.43 -2.98 -20.06
C ASP A 51 29.32 -1.90 -20.71
N GLU A 52 30.39 -1.55 -19.99
CA GLU A 52 31.35 -0.51 -20.39
C GLU A 52 32.02 -0.76 -21.75
N ARG A 53 32.26 -2.03 -22.11
CA ARG A 53 32.89 -2.42 -23.38
C ARG A 53 31.99 -2.26 -24.59
N VAL A 54 30.68 -2.43 -24.40
CA VAL A 54 29.69 -2.28 -25.46
C VAL A 54 29.35 -0.79 -25.63
N ARG A 55 29.40 -0.03 -24.53
CA ARG A 55 29.22 1.43 -24.53
C ARG A 55 30.28 2.18 -25.36
N THR A 56 31.52 1.69 -25.41
CA THR A 56 32.58 2.29 -26.25
C THR A 56 32.41 2.01 -27.74
N ALA A 57 31.75 0.91 -28.11
CA ALA A 57 31.45 0.57 -29.51
C ALA A 57 30.31 1.40 -30.11
N GLY A 58 29.48 2.03 -29.28
CA GLY A 58 28.34 2.84 -29.71
C GLY A 58 27.14 2.01 -30.16
N LEU A 59 26.06 2.70 -30.57
CA LEU A 59 24.78 2.07 -30.93
C LEU A 59 24.60 2.03 -32.45
N THR A 60 24.21 0.88 -33.01
CA THR A 60 23.94 0.73 -34.45
C THR A 60 22.72 1.58 -34.85
N PRO A 61 22.56 1.96 -36.13
CA PRO A 61 21.39 2.72 -36.57
C PRO A 61 20.07 1.95 -36.33
N ALA A 62 20.08 0.63 -36.52
CA ALA A 62 18.90 -0.20 -36.24
C ALA A 62 18.54 -0.21 -34.74
N GLU A 63 19.53 -0.32 -33.86
CA GLU A 63 19.32 -0.25 -32.41
C GLU A 63 18.84 1.14 -31.95
N ARG A 64 19.29 2.23 -32.59
CA ARG A 64 18.80 3.59 -32.33
C ARG A 64 17.31 3.74 -32.64
N ASP A 65 16.87 3.20 -33.77
CA ASP A 65 15.46 3.23 -34.15
C ASP A 65 14.59 2.43 -33.17
N TRP A 66 15.08 1.27 -32.72
CA TRP A 66 14.42 0.48 -31.68
C TRP A 66 14.38 1.21 -30.34
N ARG A 67 15.47 1.88 -29.96
CA ARG A 67 15.55 2.71 -28.74
C ARG A 67 14.53 3.84 -28.77
N GLN A 68 14.38 4.50 -29.91
CA GLN A 68 13.40 5.58 -30.04
C GLN A 68 11.96 5.07 -29.89
N LYS A 69 11.65 3.86 -30.38
CA LYS A 69 10.34 3.23 -30.18
C LYS A 69 10.12 2.85 -28.72
N PHE A 70 11.11 2.23 -28.08
CA PHE A 70 11.06 1.84 -26.68
C PHE A 70 10.87 3.06 -25.74
N LEU A 71 11.62 4.13 -25.95
CA LEU A 71 11.45 5.36 -25.16
C LEU A 71 10.07 6.00 -25.35
N LYS A 72 9.45 5.83 -26.52
CA LYS A 72 8.07 6.28 -26.76
C LYS A 72 7.04 5.39 -26.06
N THR A 73 7.31 4.11 -25.85
CA THR A 73 6.37 3.23 -25.12
C THR A 73 6.36 3.48 -23.62
N GLU A 74 7.45 4.04 -23.06
CA GLU A 74 7.52 4.47 -21.66
C GLU A 74 6.73 5.77 -21.39
N GLN A 75 6.24 6.45 -22.42
CA GLN A 75 5.37 7.62 -22.24
C GLN A 75 3.97 7.16 -21.82
N LEU A 76 3.70 7.31 -20.53
CA LEU A 76 2.37 7.08 -19.96
C LEU A 76 1.31 7.99 -20.60
N HIS A 77 0.08 7.50 -20.66
CA HIS A 77 -1.05 8.30 -21.10
C HIS A 77 -1.24 9.50 -20.14
N PRO A 78 -1.57 10.71 -20.63
CA PRO A 78 -1.74 11.89 -19.77
C PRO A 78 -2.81 11.73 -18.69
N ASP A 79 -3.80 10.85 -18.89
CA ASP A 79 -4.87 10.60 -17.91
C ASP A 79 -4.45 9.64 -16.78
N GLU A 80 -3.24 9.08 -16.83
CA GLU A 80 -2.72 8.25 -15.76
C GLU A 80 -1.98 9.10 -14.73
N PRO A 81 -2.10 8.81 -13.41
CA PRO A 81 -2.69 7.63 -12.78
C PRO A 81 -4.21 7.75 -12.51
N ILE A 82 -4.98 6.76 -12.97
CA ILE A 82 -6.43 6.68 -12.74
C ILE A 82 -6.70 6.03 -11.38
N HIS A 83 -7.31 6.75 -10.44
CA HIS A 83 -7.85 6.14 -9.23
C HIS A 83 -9.21 5.51 -9.50
N VAL A 84 -9.27 4.18 -9.50
CA VAL A 84 -10.52 3.43 -9.72
C VAL A 84 -11.27 3.29 -8.39
N ASP A 85 -12.36 4.05 -8.25
CA ASP A 85 -13.24 4.00 -7.08
C ASP A 85 -14.10 2.73 -7.02
N ALA A 86 -14.26 2.03 -8.15
CA ALA A 86 -15.13 0.84 -8.27
C ALA A 86 -14.73 -0.29 -7.31
N VAL A 87 -13.44 -0.49 -7.06
CA VAL A 87 -12.93 -1.50 -6.10
C VAL A 87 -13.31 -1.13 -4.65
N HIS A 88 -13.38 0.17 -4.34
CA HIS A 88 -13.74 0.65 -3.01
C HIS A 88 -15.26 0.69 -2.76
N ARG A 89 -16.07 0.53 -3.82
CA ARG A 89 -17.54 0.65 -3.78
C ARG A 89 -18.26 -0.60 -3.27
N GLN A 90 -17.64 -1.78 -3.35
CA GLN A 90 -18.24 -3.07 -2.97
C GLN A 90 -18.15 -3.39 -1.46
N MET A 91 -17.86 -2.41 -0.60
CA MET A 91 -17.53 -2.67 0.80
C MET A 91 -18.75 -2.60 1.73
N ASN A 92 -18.78 -3.46 2.75
CA ASN A 92 -19.84 -3.49 3.78
C ASN A 92 -20.09 -2.10 4.40
N PRO A 93 -21.35 -1.67 4.62
CA PRO A 93 -21.66 -0.32 5.08
C PRO A 93 -21.07 0.00 6.46
N VAL A 94 -21.10 -0.96 7.39
CA VAL A 94 -20.44 -0.83 8.71
C VAL A 94 -18.95 -0.52 8.55
N ARG A 95 -18.32 -1.13 7.55
CA ARG A 95 -16.90 -0.95 7.24
C ARG A 95 -16.60 0.42 6.64
N VAL A 96 -17.52 0.96 5.87
CA VAL A 96 -17.42 2.33 5.36
C VAL A 96 -17.53 3.33 6.50
N ILE A 97 -18.49 3.15 7.40
CA ILE A 97 -18.75 4.08 8.52
C ILE A 97 -17.54 4.15 9.47
N TYR A 98 -17.00 3.02 9.93
CA TYR A 98 -15.86 3.08 10.86
C TYR A 98 -14.60 3.70 10.20
N ARG A 99 -14.44 3.53 8.89
CA ARG A 99 -13.28 4.03 8.14
C ARG A 99 -13.42 5.51 7.75
N MET A 100 -14.66 6.00 7.64
CA MET A 100 -15.00 7.36 7.20
C MET A 100 -14.20 8.48 7.87
N PRO A 101 -14.09 8.56 9.23
CA PRO A 101 -13.39 9.68 9.85
C PRO A 101 -11.89 9.70 9.49
N TRP A 102 -11.26 8.53 9.40
CA TRP A 102 -9.84 8.41 9.04
C TRP A 102 -9.60 8.65 7.54
N ASP A 103 -10.53 8.23 6.68
CA ASP A 103 -10.54 8.56 5.25
C ASP A 103 -10.67 10.06 5.01
N TYR A 104 -11.56 10.74 5.74
CA TYR A 104 -11.76 12.18 5.65
C TYR A 104 -10.48 12.93 6.03
N LEU A 105 -9.89 12.57 7.18
CA LEU A 105 -8.63 13.16 7.65
C LEU A 105 -7.51 13.00 6.61
N TYR A 106 -7.38 11.80 6.04
CA TYR A 106 -6.35 11.50 5.06
C TYR A 106 -6.51 12.31 3.76
N LYS A 107 -7.73 12.37 3.20
CA LYS A 107 -7.99 13.04 1.92
C LYS A 107 -7.87 14.56 2.02
N HIS A 108 -8.40 15.15 3.09
CA HIS A 108 -8.49 16.61 3.21
C HIS A 108 -7.27 17.26 3.86
N PHE A 109 -6.57 16.57 4.77
CA PHE A 109 -5.47 17.17 5.52
C PHE A 109 -4.12 16.53 5.18
N LEU A 110 -3.97 15.21 5.35
CA LEU A 110 -2.65 14.56 5.24
C LEU A 110 -2.11 14.56 3.80
N ARG A 111 -2.96 14.20 2.82
CA ARG A 111 -2.55 14.09 1.42
C ARG A 111 -2.05 15.43 0.83
N PRO A 112 -2.75 16.57 1.00
CA PRO A 112 -2.27 17.84 0.43
C PRO A 112 -1.04 18.41 1.15
N THR A 113 -0.85 18.14 2.44
CA THR A 113 0.30 18.69 3.19
C THR A 113 1.56 17.86 3.06
N PHE A 114 1.46 16.53 3.15
CA PHE A 114 2.63 15.64 3.21
C PHE A 114 2.93 14.91 1.90
N GLY A 115 2.02 14.98 0.92
CA GLY A 115 2.09 14.20 -0.32
C GLY A 115 1.67 12.74 -0.11
N ALA A 116 1.49 12.01 -1.22
CA ALA A 116 0.90 10.67 -1.19
C ALA A 116 1.73 9.66 -0.36
N TYR A 117 3.05 9.67 -0.51
CA TYR A 117 3.92 8.67 0.13
C TYR A 117 3.98 8.82 1.65
N ARG A 118 4.18 10.04 2.17
CA ARG A 118 4.28 10.26 3.63
C ARG A 118 2.91 10.14 4.30
N ALA A 119 1.85 10.60 3.63
CA ALA A 119 0.49 10.50 4.16
C ALA A 119 0.06 9.04 4.37
N THR A 120 0.42 8.10 3.47
CA THR A 120 0.07 6.68 3.62
C THR A 120 0.78 6.03 4.80
N ILE A 121 2.05 6.38 5.03
CA ILE A 121 2.81 5.94 6.20
C ILE A 121 2.12 6.41 7.48
N ILE A 122 1.83 7.71 7.60
CA ILE A 122 1.16 8.28 8.78
C ILE A 122 -0.18 7.57 9.04
N ARG A 123 -0.97 7.37 7.97
CA ARG A 123 -2.27 6.69 8.03
C ARG A 123 -2.19 5.26 8.59
N ALA A 124 -1.10 4.53 8.31
CA ALA A 124 -0.93 3.15 8.73
C ALA A 124 -0.43 3.03 10.18
N TYR A 125 0.48 3.93 10.61
CA TYR A 125 1.15 3.80 11.91
C TYR A 125 0.42 4.52 13.05
N VAL A 126 -0.15 5.70 12.82
CA VAL A 126 -0.79 6.49 13.88
C VAL A 126 -1.88 5.71 14.64
N PRO A 127 -2.88 5.06 14.00
CA PRO A 127 -3.92 4.36 14.75
C PRO A 127 -3.36 3.17 15.54
N ARG A 128 -2.31 2.50 15.03
CA ARG A 128 -1.66 1.38 15.74
C ARG A 128 -0.95 1.87 16.99
N VAL A 129 -0.21 2.98 16.90
CA VAL A 129 0.47 3.58 18.05
C VAL A 129 -0.53 4.08 19.08
N MET A 130 -1.63 4.70 18.65
CA MET A 130 -2.70 5.16 19.56
C MET A 130 -3.33 3.99 20.33
N ILE A 131 -3.68 2.90 19.65
CA ILE A 131 -4.23 1.70 20.31
C ILE A 131 -3.20 1.08 21.27
N LEU A 132 -1.95 0.93 20.83
CA LEU A 132 -0.87 0.40 21.67
C LEU A 132 -0.69 1.23 22.94
N TRP A 133 -0.69 2.55 22.81
CA TRP A 133 -0.57 3.48 23.93
C TRP A 133 -1.74 3.38 24.90
N THR A 134 -2.98 3.36 24.40
CA THR A 134 -4.18 3.21 25.23
C THR A 134 -4.17 1.87 25.98
N VAL A 135 -3.84 0.77 25.31
CA VAL A 135 -3.76 -0.56 25.92
C VAL A 135 -2.67 -0.60 27.00
N ALA A 136 -1.50 0.01 26.75
CA ALA A 136 -0.42 0.09 27.73
C ALA A 136 -0.85 0.88 28.99
N LEU A 137 -1.53 2.02 28.83
CA LEU A 137 -2.04 2.80 29.95
C LEU A 137 -3.13 2.06 30.74
N CYS A 138 -4.07 1.41 30.04
CA CYS A 138 -5.09 0.58 30.68
C CYS A 138 -4.46 -0.59 31.45
N GLY A 139 -3.50 -1.30 30.84
CA GLY A 139 -2.77 -2.40 31.50
C GLY A 139 -1.98 -1.93 32.72
N HIS A 140 -1.33 -0.76 32.64
CA HIS A 140 -0.62 -0.17 33.78
C HIS A 140 -1.59 0.22 34.91
N TYR A 141 -2.73 0.81 34.58
CA TYR A 141 -3.76 1.15 35.56
C TYR A 141 -4.28 -0.11 36.27
N TYR A 142 -4.64 -1.14 35.51
CA TYR A 142 -5.12 -2.42 36.04
C TYR A 142 -4.09 -3.08 36.96
N TRP A 143 -2.81 -3.10 36.55
CA TRP A 143 -1.73 -3.62 37.39
C TRP A 143 -1.53 -2.81 38.67
N LYS A 144 -1.64 -1.48 38.61
CA LYS A 144 -1.39 -0.61 39.75
C LYS A 144 -2.49 -0.70 40.82
N TYR A 145 -3.76 -0.82 40.44
CA TYR A 145 -4.88 -0.68 41.36
C TYR A 145 -5.66 -1.97 41.63
N GLU A 146 -5.84 -2.86 40.65
CA GLU A 146 -6.64 -4.07 40.86
C GLU A 146 -5.76 -5.23 41.31
N LEU A 147 -4.67 -5.52 40.57
CA LEU A 147 -3.74 -6.59 40.95
C LEU A 147 -3.05 -6.37 42.31
N LYS A 148 -2.72 -5.13 42.69
CA LYS A 148 -2.11 -4.86 44.01
C LYS A 148 -3.10 -5.00 45.17
N VAL A 149 -4.34 -4.59 44.97
CA VAL A 149 -5.39 -4.74 45.99
C VAL A 149 -5.74 -6.20 46.14
N ASP A 150 -5.92 -6.94 45.03
CA ASP A 150 -6.19 -8.37 45.06
C ASP A 150 -5.04 -9.17 45.69
N ILE A 151 -3.77 -8.83 45.39
CA ILE A 151 -2.61 -9.51 46.01
C ILE A 151 -2.54 -9.19 47.51
N LEU A 152 -2.78 -7.96 47.94
CA LEU A 152 -2.78 -7.60 49.35
C LEU A 152 -3.92 -8.28 50.11
N ASP A 153 -5.11 -8.35 49.51
CA ASP A 153 -6.27 -9.05 50.08
C ASP A 153 -6.02 -10.57 50.14
N TYR A 154 -5.45 -11.19 49.11
CA TYR A 154 -5.05 -12.60 49.13
C TYR A 154 -3.94 -12.89 50.16
N LEU A 155 -2.93 -12.02 50.27
CA LEU A 155 -1.84 -12.19 51.23
C LEU A 155 -2.34 -12.02 52.68
N PHE A 156 -3.27 -11.08 52.90
CA PHE A 156 -3.92 -10.87 54.21
C PHE A 156 -4.79 -12.09 54.59
N LEU A 157 -5.58 -12.63 53.65
CA LEU A 157 -6.38 -13.84 53.87
C LEU A 157 -5.55 -15.11 54.10
N HIS A 158 -4.34 -15.19 53.53
CA HIS A 158 -3.44 -16.34 53.74
C HIS A 158 -2.57 -16.21 55.00
N SER A 159 -2.40 -15.01 55.55
CA SER A 159 -1.76 -14.82 56.86
C SER A 159 -2.70 -15.14 58.05
N ASP A 160 -4.01 -15.22 57.83
CA ASP A 160 -5.02 -15.45 58.87
C ASP A 160 -5.32 -16.94 59.16
N VAL A 161 -4.67 -17.89 58.48
CA VAL A 161 -4.83 -19.35 58.79
C VAL A 161 -3.96 -19.79 59.98
N GLY A 162 -3.26 -18.87 60.65
CA GLY A 162 -2.23 -19.20 61.64
C GLY A 162 -2.45 -18.78 63.10
N THR A 163 -3.38 -17.90 63.45
CA THR A 163 -3.47 -17.39 64.85
C THR A 163 -4.88 -16.94 65.25
N SER A 164 -5.79 -17.92 65.38
CA SER A 164 -6.95 -17.77 66.25
C SER A 164 -6.48 -17.56 67.70
N SER A 165 -6.33 -16.31 68.16
CA SER A 165 -6.66 -15.89 69.56
C SER A 165 -6.35 -14.41 69.90
N TRP A 166 -5.69 -13.59 69.07
CA TRP A 166 -5.11 -12.32 69.59
C TRP A 166 -5.43 -11.00 68.85
N CYS A 167 -6.32 -10.96 67.86
CA CYS A 167 -6.49 -9.75 67.02
C CYS A 167 -7.89 -9.09 67.08
N CYS A 168 -8.61 -9.18 68.21
CA CYS A 168 -9.85 -8.40 68.38
C CYS A 168 -9.62 -6.98 68.91
N THR A 169 -8.39 -6.59 69.27
CA THR A 169 -8.16 -5.32 70.00
C THR A 169 -7.62 -4.17 69.15
N PHE A 170 -7.19 -4.40 67.90
CA PHE A 170 -6.51 -3.35 67.11
C PHE A 170 -7.41 -2.58 66.14
N LEU A 171 -8.63 -3.05 65.87
CA LEU A 171 -9.50 -2.41 64.86
C LEU A 171 -10.23 -1.15 65.34
N HIS A 172 -10.10 -0.76 66.62
CA HIS A 172 -10.86 0.36 67.18
C HIS A 172 -10.09 1.71 67.21
N VAL A 173 -8.81 1.74 66.85
CA VAL A 173 -7.96 2.96 66.95
C VAL A 173 -7.71 3.66 65.60
N ALA A 174 -7.93 2.99 64.47
CA ALA A 174 -7.67 3.55 63.14
C ALA A 174 -8.90 4.19 62.46
N ARG A 175 -9.84 4.72 63.25
CA ARG A 175 -11.01 5.47 62.73
C ARG A 175 -11.27 6.72 63.58
N LEU A 176 -10.26 7.58 63.66
CA LEU A 176 -10.34 9.00 64.01
C LEU A 176 -9.38 9.76 63.08
#